data_AF-A0A3M4JWQ5-F1
#
_entry.id   AF-A0A3M4JWQ5-F1
#
_cell.length_a   1.000
_cell.length_b   1.000
_cell.length_c   1.000
_cell.angle_alpha   90.00
_cell.angle_beta   90.00
_cell.angle_gamma   90.00
#
_symmetry.space_group_name_H-M   'P 1'
#
loop_
_entity.id
_entity.type
_entity.pdbx_description
1 polymer ?
#
loop_
_entity_poly.entity_id
_entity_poly.type
_entity_poly.pdbx_seq_one_letter_code
_entity_poly.pdbx_strand_id
1 'polypeptide(L)'
;MNPGLRLYQAIIDRSELLSLPFQEASKACGFTADTLASCFGDESKAKPRALHDVLDRKRIDLIAAFLHCSGFRVLQMADVFRWSDYCLIQQSAMFNAKAVSKSHETAAYFEDVTKADVASSPIFILDELIAATWSEDLKEAAEKIQVPFETLNSWRTGRPKPSLRDLTVIRAVAKRIDLGTPLIMMSLGVLAKSDFLLDGCSVDIEDELNKALDIEIL
;
A
#
# COMPACT_ATOMS: atom_id res chain seq x y z
N MET A 1 4.27 -18.28 5.44
CA MET A 1 4.58 -17.14 6.32
C MET A 1 3.36 -16.23 6.33
N ASN A 2 2.86 -15.84 7.51
CA ASN A 2 1.72 -14.91 7.58
C ASN A 2 2.18 -13.54 7.04
N PRO A 3 1.47 -12.93 6.06
CA PRO A 3 1.82 -11.62 5.56
C PRO A 3 1.86 -10.58 6.69
N GLY A 4 2.90 -9.77 6.73
CA GLY A 4 3.07 -8.67 7.67
C GLY A 4 3.76 -9.02 8.99
N LEU A 5 4.35 -10.22 9.12
CA LEU A 5 5.03 -10.62 10.37
C LEU A 5 6.16 -9.66 10.76
N ARG A 6 6.87 -9.07 9.78
CA ARG A 6 7.87 -8.04 10.06
C ARG A 6 7.27 -6.80 10.71
N LEU A 7 6.08 -6.39 10.28
CA LEU A 7 5.38 -5.26 10.89
C LEU A 7 5.03 -5.56 12.35
N TYR A 8 4.55 -6.77 12.61
CA TYR A 8 4.22 -7.21 13.96
C TYR A 8 5.45 -7.21 14.87
N GLN A 9 6.54 -7.80 14.39
CA GLN A 9 7.80 -7.85 15.13
C GLN A 9 8.38 -6.47 15.38
N ALA A 10 8.38 -5.57 14.38
CA ALA A 10 8.84 -4.20 14.55
C ALA A 10 8.08 -3.44 15.66
N ILE A 11 6.77 -3.70 15.81
CA ILE A 11 5.96 -3.11 16.88
C ILE A 11 6.39 -3.68 18.24
N ILE A 12 6.66 -4.99 18.33
CA ILE A 12 7.17 -5.64 19.56
C ILE A 12 8.54 -5.06 19.92
N ASP A 13 9.50 -5.08 19.00
CA ASP A 13 10.87 -4.59 19.21
C ASP A 13 10.86 -3.13 19.70
N ARG A 14 10.00 -2.29 19.08
CA ARG A 14 9.85 -0.89 19.50
C ARG A 14 9.19 -0.76 20.88
N SER A 15 8.23 -1.63 21.20
CA SER A 15 7.62 -1.69 22.53
C SER A 15 8.66 -2.01 23.60
N GLU A 16 9.51 -3.00 23.36
CA GLU A 16 10.58 -3.41 24.27
C GLU A 16 11.63 -2.33 24.43
N LEU A 17 12.06 -1.71 23.33
CA LEU A 17 13.01 -0.58 23.34
C LEU A 17 12.49 0.60 24.18
N LEU A 18 11.18 0.86 24.13
CA LEU A 18 10.54 1.92 24.91
C LEU A 18 10.14 1.47 26.33
N SER A 19 10.40 0.21 26.71
CA SER A 19 9.92 -0.39 27.96
C SER A 19 8.42 -0.20 28.20
N LEU A 20 7.65 -0.26 27.11
CA LEU A 20 6.21 0.00 27.09
C LEU A 20 5.46 -1.33 27.01
N PRO A 21 4.38 -1.54 27.79
CA PRO A 21 3.57 -2.75 27.68
C PRO A 21 2.97 -2.91 26.27
N PHE A 22 2.96 -4.13 25.73
CA PHE A 22 2.47 -4.41 24.37
C PHE A 22 1.03 -3.92 24.12
N GLN A 23 0.18 -3.93 25.15
CA GLN A 23 -1.18 -3.39 25.08
C GLN A 23 -1.20 -1.89 24.79
N GLU A 24 -0.28 -1.13 25.37
CA GLU A 24 -0.14 0.31 25.12
C GLU A 24 0.47 0.58 23.74
N ALA A 25 1.44 -0.23 23.30
CA ALA A 25 2.05 -0.12 21.97
C ALA A 25 1.02 -0.39 20.87
N SER A 26 0.23 -1.45 21.04
CA SER A 26 -0.90 -1.79 20.16
C SER A 26 -1.89 -0.63 20.06
N LYS A 27 -2.22 0.00 21.19
CA LYS A 27 -3.11 1.16 21.25
C LYS A 27 -2.53 2.38 20.54
N ALA A 28 -1.23 2.65 20.71
CA ALA A 28 -0.52 3.70 19.99
C ALA A 28 -0.57 3.47 18.46
N CYS A 29 -0.53 2.21 18.02
CA CYS A 29 -0.68 1.81 16.62
C CYS A 29 -2.14 1.78 16.11
N GLY A 30 -3.13 2.13 16.95
CA GLY A 30 -4.54 2.14 16.56
C GLY A 30 -5.22 0.76 16.54
N PHE A 31 -4.68 -0.21 17.26
CA PHE A 31 -5.25 -1.55 17.46
C PHE A 31 -5.59 -1.81 18.93
N THR A 32 -6.46 -2.80 19.17
CA THR A 32 -6.42 -3.53 20.45
C THR A 32 -5.35 -4.61 20.34
N ALA A 33 -4.72 -4.99 21.46
CA ALA A 33 -3.75 -6.09 21.48
C ALA A 33 -4.33 -7.36 20.83
N ASP A 34 -5.57 -7.72 21.18
CA ASP A 34 -6.27 -8.88 20.62
C ASP A 34 -6.47 -8.76 19.10
N THR A 35 -6.84 -7.58 18.60
CA THR A 35 -7.05 -7.39 17.15
C THR A 35 -5.74 -7.54 16.39
N LEU A 36 -4.65 -6.97 16.91
CA LEU A 36 -3.33 -7.06 16.29
C LEU A 36 -2.81 -8.50 16.34
N ALA A 37 -2.86 -9.15 17.50
CA ALA A 37 -2.47 -10.54 17.67
C ALA A 37 -3.29 -11.49 16.78
N SER A 38 -4.60 -11.25 16.63
CA SER A 38 -5.47 -12.07 15.75
C SER A 38 -5.10 -12.02 14.26
N CYS A 39 -4.26 -11.06 13.84
CA CYS A 39 -3.76 -10.98 12.47
C CYS A 39 -2.54 -11.87 12.22
N PHE A 40 -1.80 -12.24 13.27
CA PHE A 40 -0.53 -12.96 13.17
C PHE A 40 -0.53 -14.33 13.88
N GLY A 41 -1.53 -14.54 14.74
CA GLY A 41 -1.84 -15.81 15.40
C GLY A 41 -1.72 -15.69 16.91
N ASP A 42 -2.86 -15.75 17.64
CA ASP A 42 -2.95 -16.30 19.00
C ASP A 42 -4.38 -16.72 19.44
N GLU A 43 -4.42 -17.66 20.40
CA GLU A 43 -5.38 -18.64 20.96
C GLU A 43 -6.92 -18.49 20.94
N SER A 44 -7.52 -17.39 20.50
CA SER A 44 -8.98 -17.32 20.52
C SER A 44 -9.59 -18.24 19.45
N LYS A 45 -10.68 -18.97 19.77
CA LYS A 45 -11.46 -19.77 18.79
C LYS A 45 -12.05 -18.94 17.63
N ALA A 46 -11.75 -17.65 17.55
CA ALA A 46 -12.21 -16.76 16.48
C ALA A 46 -11.35 -16.94 15.22
N LYS A 47 -11.99 -16.76 14.06
CA LYS A 47 -11.32 -16.81 12.76
C LYS A 47 -10.25 -15.70 12.69
N PRO A 48 -8.99 -16.01 12.29
CA PRO A 48 -7.95 -15.00 12.08
C PRO A 48 -8.43 -13.88 11.15
N ARG A 49 -8.03 -12.64 11.44
CA ARG A 49 -8.33 -11.48 10.59
C ARG A 49 -7.20 -11.26 9.60
N ALA A 50 -7.52 -10.90 8.36
CA ALA A 50 -6.46 -10.51 7.43
C ALA A 50 -5.92 -9.12 7.81
N LEU A 51 -4.59 -8.96 7.88
CA LEU A 51 -3.95 -7.69 8.22
C LEU A 51 -4.43 -6.55 7.32
N HIS A 52 -4.49 -6.79 6.01
CA HIS A 52 -4.92 -5.79 5.01
C HIS A 52 -6.39 -5.38 5.17
N ASP A 53 -7.20 -6.17 5.88
CA ASP A 53 -8.58 -5.80 6.22
C ASP A 53 -8.65 -4.77 7.35
N VAL A 54 -7.67 -4.77 8.24
CA VAL A 54 -7.66 -3.90 9.41
C VAL A 54 -6.62 -2.79 9.31
N LEU A 55 -5.65 -2.88 8.41
CA LEU A 55 -4.64 -1.85 8.18
C LEU A 55 -5.17 -0.75 7.26
N ASP A 56 -5.85 0.23 7.86
CA ASP A 56 -6.35 1.43 7.17
C ASP A 56 -5.35 2.59 7.20
N ARG A 57 -5.64 3.66 6.47
CA ARG A 57 -4.78 4.85 6.37
C ARG A 57 -4.40 5.42 7.74
N LYS A 58 -5.38 5.54 8.63
CA LYS A 58 -5.17 6.09 9.98
C LYS A 58 -4.20 5.22 10.77
N ARG A 59 -4.32 3.89 10.67
CA ARG A 59 -3.41 2.96 11.34
C ARG A 59 -2.01 2.98 10.75
N ILE A 60 -1.87 3.08 9.43
CA ILE A 60 -0.53 3.23 8.82
C ILE A 60 0.16 4.47 9.36
N ASP A 61 -0.55 5.61 9.47
CA ASP A 61 0.01 6.86 10.00
C ASP A 61 0.41 6.72 11.48
N LEU A 62 -0.45 6.08 12.30
CA LEU A 62 -0.16 5.83 13.71
C LEU A 62 1.03 4.89 13.91
N ILE A 63 1.13 3.83 13.12
CA ILE A 63 2.26 2.90 13.18
C ILE A 63 3.55 3.59 12.73
N ALA A 64 3.52 4.36 11.65
CA ALA A 64 4.66 5.12 11.16
C ALA A 64 5.18 6.09 12.26
N ALA A 65 4.27 6.77 12.95
CA ALA A 65 4.61 7.64 14.08
C ALA A 65 5.19 6.86 15.27
N PHE A 66 4.60 5.72 15.64
CA PHE A 66 5.08 4.89 16.76
C PHE A 66 6.48 4.31 16.51
N LEU A 67 6.70 3.78 15.30
CA LEU A 67 7.99 3.22 14.86
C LEU A 67 9.01 4.29 14.50
N HIS A 68 8.59 5.55 14.37
CA HIS A 68 9.41 6.66 13.87
C HIS A 68 10.03 6.32 12.50
N CYS A 69 9.20 5.92 11.55
CA CYS A 69 9.59 5.57 10.19
C CYS A 69 8.64 6.15 9.15
N SER A 70 8.97 6.01 7.87
CA SER A 70 8.10 6.40 6.78
C SER A 70 6.87 5.49 6.69
N GLY A 71 5.77 6.00 6.10
CA GLY A 71 4.61 5.17 5.77
C GLY A 71 4.95 4.08 4.74
N PHE A 72 5.91 4.34 3.86
CA PHE A 72 6.45 3.38 2.91
C PHE A 72 7.04 2.16 3.62
N ARG A 73 7.83 2.36 4.68
CA ARG A 73 8.36 1.26 5.49
C ARG A 73 7.26 0.40 6.11
N VAL A 74 6.21 1.03 6.62
CA VAL A 74 5.05 0.30 7.18
C VAL A 74 4.42 -0.60 6.12
N LEU A 75 4.21 -0.09 4.91
CA LEU A 75 3.66 -0.86 3.79
C LEU A 75 4.61 -1.99 3.33
N GLN A 76 5.93 -1.77 3.35
CA GLN A 76 6.92 -2.81 3.07
C GLN A 76 6.86 -3.93 4.12
N MET A 77 6.89 -3.57 5.41
CA MET A 77 6.79 -4.52 6.52
C MET A 77 5.46 -5.27 6.55
N ALA A 78 4.39 -4.69 5.99
CA ALA A 78 3.07 -5.30 5.81
C ALA A 78 2.94 -6.17 4.54
N ASP A 79 4.03 -6.43 3.83
CA ASP A 79 4.09 -7.21 2.58
C ASP A 79 3.13 -6.70 1.47
N VAL A 80 2.96 -5.37 1.39
CA VAL A 80 2.07 -4.74 0.41
C VAL A 80 2.70 -4.71 -0.98
N PHE A 81 4.00 -4.45 -1.08
CA PHE A 81 4.71 -4.32 -2.34
C PHE A 81 5.37 -5.64 -2.77
N ARG A 82 5.28 -5.95 -4.07
CA ARG A 82 6.08 -7.00 -4.71
C ARG A 82 7.40 -6.42 -5.22
N TRP A 83 8.35 -7.30 -5.55
CA TRP A 83 9.63 -6.87 -6.14
C TRP A 83 9.47 -5.98 -7.37
N SER A 84 8.53 -6.29 -8.26
CA SER A 84 8.20 -5.46 -9.43
C SER A 84 7.74 -4.05 -9.05
N ASP A 85 6.98 -3.92 -7.96
CA ASP A 85 6.49 -2.64 -7.47
C ASP A 85 7.67 -1.81 -6.92
N TYR A 86 8.61 -2.47 -6.22
CA TYR A 86 9.83 -1.84 -5.72
C TYR A 86 10.71 -1.31 -6.86
N CYS A 87 10.93 -2.09 -7.92
CA CYS A 87 11.67 -1.63 -9.10
C CYS A 87 11.04 -0.37 -9.71
N LEU A 88 9.72 -0.32 -9.81
CA LEU A 88 9.01 0.86 -10.34
C LEU A 88 9.19 2.08 -9.42
N ILE A 89 9.04 1.90 -8.11
CA ILE A 89 9.23 2.96 -7.11
C ILE A 89 10.66 3.53 -7.19
N GLN A 90 11.66 2.66 -7.31
CA GLN A 90 13.06 3.07 -7.35
C GLN A 90 13.41 3.87 -8.62
N GLN A 91 12.79 3.53 -9.75
CA GLN A 91 13.09 4.10 -11.07
C GLN A 91 12.26 5.35 -11.42
N SER A 92 11.15 5.61 -10.71
CA SER A 92 10.26 6.72 -11.01
C SER A 92 10.53 7.93 -10.12
N ALA A 93 10.73 9.09 -10.76
CA ALA A 93 10.90 10.38 -10.08
C ALA A 93 9.68 10.79 -9.23
N MET A 94 8.52 10.19 -9.48
CA MET A 94 7.30 10.40 -8.69
C MET A 94 7.47 9.93 -7.24
N PHE A 95 8.20 8.84 -7.04
CA PHE A 95 8.39 8.21 -5.73
C PHE A 95 9.80 8.43 -5.19
N ASN A 96 10.80 8.41 -6.08
CA ASN A 96 12.20 8.59 -5.74
C ASN A 96 12.76 9.83 -6.42
N ALA A 97 12.87 10.93 -5.69
CA ALA A 97 13.41 12.19 -6.22
C ALA A 97 14.86 12.08 -6.74
N LYS A 98 15.60 11.04 -6.33
CA LYS A 98 16.97 10.76 -6.79
C LYS A 98 17.02 9.81 -8.00
N ALA A 99 15.87 9.40 -8.55
CA ALA A 99 15.83 8.45 -9.66
C ALA A 99 16.60 8.98 -10.88
N VAL A 100 17.56 8.19 -11.37
CA VAL A 100 18.27 8.49 -12.61
C VAL A 100 17.38 8.03 -13.76
N SER A 101 16.78 8.99 -14.48
CA SER A 101 15.95 8.74 -15.65
C SER A 101 16.73 7.96 -16.72
N LYS A 102 16.52 6.64 -16.78
CA LYS A 102 16.70 5.87 -18.01
C LYS A 102 15.30 5.66 -18.56
N SER A 103 14.93 6.51 -19.51
CA SER A 103 13.68 6.51 -20.27
C SER A 103 13.12 5.10 -20.50
N HIS A 104 12.16 4.71 -19.68
CA HIS A 104 11.14 3.73 -20.05
C HIS A 104 9.90 4.56 -20.39
N GLU A 105 9.32 4.36 -21.58
CA GLU A 105 8.16 5.12 -22.09
C GLU A 105 7.02 5.21 -21.06
N THR A 106 6.85 4.15 -20.26
CA THR A 106 5.96 4.08 -19.10
C THR A 106 6.24 5.18 -18.06
N ALA A 107 7.50 5.38 -17.64
CA ALA A 107 7.87 6.39 -16.65
C ALA A 107 7.67 7.83 -17.15
N ALA A 108 7.90 8.09 -18.45
CA ALA A 108 7.67 9.38 -19.07
C ALA A 108 6.16 9.69 -19.20
N TYR A 109 5.37 8.72 -19.69
CA TYR A 109 3.91 8.80 -19.72
C TYR A 109 3.34 9.12 -18.31
N PHE A 110 3.93 8.54 -17.27
CA PHE A 110 3.50 8.82 -15.90
C PHE A 110 3.93 10.16 -15.34
N GLU A 111 5.08 10.70 -15.74
CA GLU A 111 5.45 12.06 -15.38
C GLU A 111 4.42 13.03 -15.96
N ASP A 112 3.94 12.78 -17.18
CA ASP A 112 2.91 13.58 -17.84
C ASP A 112 1.54 13.42 -17.18
N VAL A 113 1.12 12.20 -16.83
CA VAL A 113 -0.12 11.92 -16.06
C VAL A 113 -0.07 12.58 -14.66
N THR A 114 1.09 12.56 -14.01
CA THR A 114 1.27 13.19 -12.70
C THR A 114 1.25 14.72 -12.79
N LYS A 115 1.88 15.30 -13.82
CA LYS A 115 1.82 16.74 -14.11
C LYS A 115 0.40 17.21 -14.45
N ALA A 116 -0.39 16.35 -15.08
CA ALA A 116 -1.78 16.61 -15.41
C ALA A 116 -2.75 16.43 -14.21
N ASP A 117 -2.24 16.13 -13.01
CA ASP A 117 -3.00 15.90 -11.75
C ASP A 117 -4.04 14.76 -11.80
N VAL A 118 -3.99 13.91 -12.84
CA VAL A 118 -4.88 12.76 -12.99
C VAL A 118 -4.37 11.51 -12.25
N ALA A 119 -3.12 11.52 -11.79
CA ALA A 119 -2.54 10.44 -10.98
C ALA A 119 -3.29 10.21 -9.64
N SER A 120 -4.09 11.16 -9.19
CA SER A 120 -4.92 11.07 -7.97
C SER A 120 -6.40 10.74 -8.25
N SER A 121 -6.75 10.46 -9.51
CA SER A 121 -8.14 10.28 -9.94
C SER A 121 -8.47 8.79 -10.17
N PRO A 122 -9.38 8.20 -9.37
CA PRO A 122 -9.90 6.86 -9.64
C PRO A 122 -10.56 6.76 -11.02
N ILE A 123 -11.19 7.83 -11.49
CA ILE A 123 -11.91 7.84 -12.78
C ILE A 123 -10.95 7.56 -13.93
N PHE A 124 -9.78 8.20 -13.94
CA PHE A 124 -8.76 7.97 -14.95
C PHE A 124 -8.36 6.49 -15.04
N ILE A 125 -8.12 5.83 -13.90
CA ILE A 125 -7.79 4.40 -13.86
C ILE A 125 -8.91 3.52 -14.41
N LEU A 126 -10.17 3.87 -14.13
CA LEU A 126 -11.32 3.12 -14.62
C LEU A 126 -11.52 3.30 -16.13
N ASP A 127 -11.29 4.49 -16.66
CA ASP A 127 -11.35 4.76 -18.10
C ASP A 127 -10.23 4.04 -18.86
N GLU A 128 -9.00 4.07 -18.33
CA GLU A 128 -7.87 3.29 -18.86
C GLU A 128 -8.17 1.78 -18.83
N LEU A 129 -8.87 1.30 -17.80
CA LEU A 129 -9.28 -0.11 -17.74
C LEU A 129 -10.31 -0.46 -18.82
N ILE A 130 -11.30 0.40 -19.06
CA ILE A 130 -12.29 0.21 -20.13
C ILE A 130 -11.57 0.17 -21.49
N ALA A 131 -10.64 1.10 -21.73
CA ALA A 131 -9.85 1.16 -22.96
C ALA A 131 -8.96 -0.08 -23.14
N ALA A 132 -8.17 -0.46 -22.12
CA ALA A 132 -7.26 -1.60 -22.17
C ALA A 132 -7.98 -2.95 -22.33
N THR A 133 -9.25 -3.03 -21.95
CA THR A 133 -10.07 -4.24 -22.10
C THR A 133 -10.95 -4.23 -23.36
N TRP A 134 -10.89 -3.17 -24.17
CA TRP A 134 -11.73 -2.98 -25.36
C TRP A 134 -13.21 -3.17 -25.02
N SER A 135 -13.65 -2.54 -23.92
CA SER A 135 -15.00 -2.68 -23.39
C SER A 135 -15.82 -1.43 -23.67
N GLU A 136 -17.14 -1.58 -23.75
CA GLU A 136 -18.07 -0.46 -23.88
C GLU A 136 -18.27 0.28 -22.56
N ASP A 137 -18.25 -0.46 -21.44
CA ASP A 137 -18.44 0.09 -20.11
C ASP A 137 -17.60 -0.61 -19.02
N LEU A 138 -17.67 -0.06 -17.80
CA LEU A 138 -16.94 -0.57 -16.65
C LEU A 138 -17.39 -1.97 -16.22
N LYS A 139 -18.65 -2.35 -16.49
CA LYS A 139 -19.18 -3.66 -16.09
C LYS A 139 -18.60 -4.75 -16.97
N GLU A 140 -18.58 -4.54 -18.29
CA GLU A 140 -17.95 -5.45 -19.23
C GLU A 140 -16.44 -5.58 -18.95
N ALA A 141 -15.76 -4.46 -18.67
CA ALA A 141 -14.36 -4.46 -18.29
C ALA A 141 -14.10 -5.31 -17.03
N ALA A 142 -14.96 -5.18 -16.00
CA ALA A 142 -14.88 -5.94 -14.76
C ALA A 142 -14.98 -7.46 -15.01
N GLU A 143 -15.94 -7.86 -15.84
CA GLU A 143 -16.16 -9.27 -16.23
C GLU A 143 -14.94 -9.86 -16.95
N LYS A 144 -14.35 -9.11 -17.91
CA LYS A 144 -13.15 -9.54 -18.66
C LYS A 144 -11.90 -9.74 -17.81
N ILE A 145 -11.80 -9.04 -16.68
CA ILE A 145 -10.67 -9.19 -15.72
C ILE A 145 -11.02 -10.02 -14.49
N GLN A 146 -12.24 -10.57 -14.42
CA GLN A 146 -12.74 -11.37 -13.29
C GLN A 146 -12.69 -10.62 -11.95
N VAL A 147 -13.05 -9.34 -11.96
CA VAL A 147 -13.15 -8.50 -10.77
C VAL A 147 -14.62 -8.15 -10.50
N PRO A 148 -15.08 -8.09 -9.24
CA PRO A 148 -16.42 -7.63 -8.93
C PRO A 148 -16.68 -6.19 -9.41
N PHE A 149 -17.74 -6.01 -10.20
CA PHE A 149 -18.15 -4.68 -10.68
C PHE A 149 -18.42 -3.71 -9.52
N GLU A 150 -19.00 -4.21 -8.42
CA GLU A 150 -19.30 -3.43 -7.23
C GLU A 150 -18.04 -2.79 -6.63
N THR A 151 -16.90 -3.51 -6.66
CA THR A 151 -15.61 -2.98 -6.19
C THR A 151 -15.15 -1.81 -7.08
N LEU A 152 -15.16 -1.98 -8.40
CA LEU A 152 -14.75 -0.91 -9.32
C LEU A 152 -15.70 0.30 -9.26
N ASN A 153 -17.00 0.04 -9.13
CA ASN A 153 -18.00 1.09 -8.95
C ASN A 153 -17.83 1.83 -7.60
N SER A 154 -17.37 1.14 -6.56
CA SER A 154 -17.03 1.79 -5.29
C SER A 154 -15.86 2.76 -5.43
N TRP A 155 -14.87 2.43 -6.28
CA TRP A 155 -13.76 3.33 -6.56
C TRP A 155 -14.23 4.57 -7.32
N ARG A 156 -15.13 4.39 -8.29
CA ARG A 156 -15.75 5.49 -9.05
C ARG A 156 -16.51 6.45 -8.16
N THR A 157 -17.23 5.93 -7.17
CA THR A 157 -18.10 6.71 -6.28
C THR A 157 -17.41 7.17 -4.99
N GLY A 158 -16.22 6.63 -4.70
CA GLY A 158 -15.51 6.80 -3.43
C GLY A 158 -16.23 6.17 -2.23
N ARG A 159 -17.18 5.24 -2.44
CA ARG A 159 -18.06 4.68 -1.40
C ARG A 159 -18.19 3.16 -1.53
N PRO A 160 -17.61 2.37 -0.59
CA PRO A 160 -16.68 2.80 0.45
C PRO A 160 -15.37 3.37 -0.12
N LYS A 161 -14.60 4.08 0.71
CA LYS A 161 -13.28 4.57 0.32
C LYS A 161 -12.36 3.35 0.06
N PRO A 162 -11.64 3.31 -1.09
CA PRO A 162 -10.68 2.24 -1.38
C PRO A 162 -9.65 2.06 -0.25
N SER A 163 -9.20 0.82 -0.05
CA SER A 163 -8.25 0.49 1.01
C SER A 163 -7.35 -0.71 0.65
N LEU A 164 -6.46 -1.12 1.56
CA LEU A 164 -5.63 -2.32 1.36
C LEU A 164 -6.46 -3.62 1.22
N ARG A 165 -7.73 -3.63 1.63
CA ARG A 165 -8.68 -4.73 1.33
C ARG A 165 -8.79 -5.01 -0.16
N ASP A 166 -8.66 -3.96 -0.97
CA ASP A 166 -8.82 -4.04 -2.41
C ASP A 166 -7.51 -4.46 -3.10
N LEU A 167 -6.42 -4.73 -2.37
CA LEU A 167 -5.08 -4.94 -2.95
C LEU A 167 -5.03 -6.02 -4.03
N THR A 168 -5.81 -7.09 -3.89
CA THR A 168 -5.93 -8.14 -4.93
C THR A 168 -6.55 -7.58 -6.20
N VAL A 169 -7.60 -6.78 -6.08
CA VAL A 169 -8.29 -6.13 -7.21
C VAL A 169 -7.40 -5.04 -7.82
N ILE A 170 -6.73 -4.23 -6.99
CA ILE A 170 -5.75 -3.21 -7.41
C ILE A 170 -4.66 -3.86 -8.28
N ARG A 171 -4.09 -4.99 -7.84
CA ARG A 171 -3.06 -5.71 -8.61
C ARG A 171 -3.61 -6.28 -9.92
N ALA A 172 -4.86 -6.76 -9.93
CA ALA A 172 -5.49 -7.27 -11.15
C ALA A 172 -5.72 -6.16 -12.19
N VAL A 173 -6.20 -4.99 -11.74
CA VAL A 173 -6.35 -3.79 -12.57
C VAL A 173 -4.99 -3.33 -13.06
N ALA A 174 -4.03 -3.10 -12.16
CA ALA A 174 -2.66 -2.70 -12.47
C ALA A 174 -2.03 -3.55 -13.59
N LYS A 175 -2.15 -4.87 -13.47
CA LYS A 175 -1.66 -5.82 -14.49
C LYS A 175 -2.37 -5.67 -15.82
N ARG A 176 -3.69 -5.39 -15.84
CA ARG A 176 -4.45 -5.29 -17.09
C ARG A 176 -4.12 -4.02 -17.86
N ILE A 177 -3.97 -2.90 -17.17
CA ILE A 177 -3.68 -1.60 -17.79
C ILE A 177 -2.18 -1.33 -17.94
N ASP A 178 -1.35 -2.29 -17.51
CA ASP A 178 0.12 -2.18 -17.50
C ASP A 178 0.64 -0.95 -16.75
N LEU A 179 -0.12 -0.53 -15.71
CA LEU A 179 0.24 0.55 -14.81
C LEU A 179 0.55 -0.08 -13.44
N GLY A 180 1.81 -0.01 -13.00
CA GLY A 180 2.23 -0.76 -11.80
C GLY A 180 1.42 -0.45 -10.53
N THR A 181 1.33 -1.44 -9.62
CA THR A 181 0.47 -1.42 -8.42
C THR A 181 0.56 -0.12 -7.60
N PRO A 182 1.75 0.45 -7.31
CA PRO A 182 1.86 1.67 -6.51
C PRO A 182 1.09 2.85 -7.09
N LEU A 183 1.02 2.96 -8.41
CA LEU A 183 0.35 4.07 -9.09
C LEU A 183 -1.16 3.99 -8.90
N ILE A 184 -1.73 2.79 -9.05
CA ILE A 184 -3.15 2.55 -8.79
C ILE A 184 -3.48 2.85 -7.33
N MET A 185 -2.61 2.41 -6.41
CA MET A 185 -2.78 2.72 -5.00
C MET A 185 -2.77 4.22 -4.73
N MET A 186 -1.95 5.01 -5.44
CA MET A 186 -1.97 6.47 -5.33
C MET A 186 -3.25 7.08 -5.87
N SER A 187 -3.71 6.66 -7.05
CA SER A 187 -4.96 7.14 -7.64
C SER A 187 -6.17 6.85 -6.77
N LEU A 188 -6.14 5.75 -6.02
CA LEU A 188 -7.18 5.37 -5.08
C LEU A 188 -7.01 5.99 -3.67
N GLY A 189 -5.91 6.73 -3.43
CA GLY A 189 -5.60 7.32 -2.12
C GLY A 189 -5.27 6.29 -1.03
N VAL A 190 -4.91 5.07 -1.43
CA VAL A 190 -4.41 4.00 -0.54
C VAL A 190 -2.95 4.25 -0.18
N LEU A 191 -2.18 4.69 -1.17
CA LEU A 191 -0.79 5.16 -1.04
C LEU A 191 -0.77 6.69 -1.19
N ALA A 192 -0.07 7.39 -0.30
CA ALA A 192 0.04 8.85 -0.34
C ALA A 192 1.49 9.27 -0.64
N LYS A 193 1.68 10.44 -1.25
CA LYS A 193 3.03 11.02 -1.43
C LYS A 193 3.78 11.18 -0.10
N SER A 194 3.06 11.48 0.97
CA SER A 194 3.59 11.60 2.32
C SER A 194 4.16 10.30 2.88
N ASP A 195 3.78 9.13 2.33
CA ASP A 195 4.35 7.84 2.75
C ASP A 195 5.84 7.75 2.44
N PHE A 196 6.34 8.54 1.48
CA PHE A 196 7.74 8.60 1.08
C PHE A 196 8.52 9.73 1.78
N LEU A 197 7.96 10.28 2.86
CA LEU A 197 8.58 11.32 3.68
C LEU A 197 8.82 10.81 5.11
N LEU A 198 9.91 11.26 5.72
CA LEU A 198 10.19 11.17 7.14
C LEU A 198 10.66 12.54 7.62
N ASP A 199 10.01 13.08 8.66
CA ASP A 199 10.25 14.44 9.18
C ASP A 199 10.22 15.54 8.10
N GLY A 200 9.38 15.34 7.07
CA GLY A 200 9.22 16.27 5.94
C GLY A 200 10.29 16.14 4.85
N CYS A 201 11.27 15.25 5.01
CA CYS A 201 12.30 14.97 4.00
C CYS A 201 11.99 13.69 3.23
N SER A 202 12.31 13.67 1.94
CA SER A 202 12.21 12.44 1.13
C SER A 202 13.15 11.37 1.67
N VAL A 203 12.60 10.17 1.87
CA VAL A 203 13.38 9.02 2.33
C VAL A 203 14.21 8.42 1.20
N ASP A 204 15.27 7.73 1.56
CA ASP A 204 16.02 6.91 0.62
C ASP A 204 15.35 5.54 0.49
N ILE A 205 14.84 5.22 -0.70
CA ILE A 205 14.01 4.02 -0.94
C ILE A 205 14.77 2.72 -0.62
N GLU A 206 16.08 2.68 -0.90
CA GLU A 206 16.91 1.50 -0.66
C GLU A 206 17.21 1.32 0.82
N ASP A 207 17.51 2.42 1.52
CA ASP A 207 17.70 2.43 2.96
C ASP A 207 16.41 2.00 3.70
N GLU A 208 15.23 2.49 3.29
CA GLU A 208 13.95 2.06 3.86
C GLU A 208 13.70 0.56 3.66
N LEU A 209 14.01 0.03 2.47
CA LEU A 209 13.89 -1.40 2.20
C LEU A 209 14.83 -2.23 3.10
N ASN A 210 16.10 -1.84 3.20
CA ASN A 210 17.06 -2.56 4.02
C ASN A 210 16.61 -2.57 5.48
N LYS A 211 16.21 -1.41 6.03
CA LYS A 211 15.66 -1.31 7.39
C LYS A 211 14.40 -2.14 7.61
N ALA A 212 13.55 -2.29 6.59
CA ALA A 212 12.38 -3.16 6.67
C ALA A 212 12.76 -4.65 6.66
N LEU A 213 13.83 -5.03 5.93
CA LEU A 213 14.31 -6.40 5.82
C LEU A 213 15.16 -6.84 7.02
N ASP A 214 15.85 -5.91 7.67
CA ASP A 214 16.71 -6.12 8.84
C ASP A 214 15.94 -6.52 10.11
N ILE A 215 14.60 -6.44 10.09
CA ILE A 215 13.76 -6.90 11.20
C ILE A 215 13.82 -8.43 11.27
N GLU A 216 14.42 -8.93 12.34
CA GLU A 216 14.57 -10.35 12.64
C GLU A 216 13.23 -10.95 13.07
N ILE A 217 12.66 -11.83 12.25
CA ILE A 217 11.42 -12.53 12.58
C ILE A 217 11.78 -13.74 13.46
N LEU A 218 11.39 -13.69 14.74
CA LEU A 218 11.56 -14.77 15.71
C LEU A 218 10.41 -15.80 15.64
#